data_AF-A0A0G4MFG5-F1
#
_entry.id   AF-A0A0G4MFG5-F1
#
_cell.length_a   1.000
_cell.length_b   1.000
_cell.length_c   1.000
_cell.angle_alpha   90.00
_cell.angle_beta   90.00
_cell.angle_gamma   90.00
#
_symmetry.space_group_name_H-M   'P 1'
#
loop_
_entity.id
_entity.type
_entity.pdbx_description
1 polymer ?
#
loop_
_entity_poly.entity_id
_entity_poly.type
_entity_poly.pdbx_seq_one_letter_code
_entity_poly.pdbx_strand_id
1 'polypeptide(L)'
;MIELSSRTKASYTYVKDWMMLRECLAGCLGAMQTLSHQNVKLKLKLPEGSPAKFHKISGALQITKRATGRDAEAALGDLRFGDKRDILVQLVILPDNASQEQLPQDPWDNIVSGLEALGGSGES
;
A
#
# COMPACT_ATOMS: atom_id res chain seq x y z
N MET A 1 -30.78 -0.87 -14.71
CA MET A 1 -30.10 -2.19 -14.81
C MET A 1 -28.73 -2.18 -14.13
N ILE A 2 -27.90 -1.14 -14.34
CA ILE A 2 -26.56 -0.99 -13.71
C ILE A 2 -26.63 -0.84 -12.16
N GLU A 3 -27.68 -0.23 -11.62
CA GLU A 3 -27.81 -0.02 -10.17
C GLU A 3 -27.96 -1.32 -9.36
N LEU A 4 -28.69 -2.32 -9.83
CA LEU A 4 -28.80 -3.59 -9.10
C LEU A 4 -27.47 -4.36 -9.07
N SER A 5 -26.71 -4.36 -10.18
CA SER A 5 -25.40 -5.03 -10.24
C SER A 5 -24.38 -4.39 -9.29
N SER A 6 -24.44 -3.06 -9.12
CA SER A 6 -23.54 -2.36 -8.21
C SER A 6 -23.75 -2.72 -6.73
N ARG A 7 -24.97 -3.14 -6.35
CA ARG A 7 -25.30 -3.53 -4.98
C ARG A 7 -24.98 -5.00 -4.66
N THR A 8 -25.12 -5.90 -5.63
CA THR A 8 -24.98 -7.36 -5.39
C THR A 8 -23.67 -7.96 -5.89
N LYS A 9 -22.81 -7.18 -6.59
CA LYS A 9 -21.65 -7.69 -7.34
C LYS A 9 -22.02 -8.76 -8.39
N ALA A 10 -23.29 -8.87 -8.76
CA ALA A 10 -23.77 -9.82 -9.75
C ALA A 10 -23.71 -9.23 -11.17
N SER A 11 -23.52 -10.10 -12.16
CA SER A 11 -23.60 -9.75 -13.59
C SER A 11 -24.99 -10.08 -14.13
N TYR A 12 -25.57 -9.16 -14.91
CA TYR A 12 -26.81 -9.41 -15.65
C TYR A 12 -26.48 -9.68 -17.11
N THR A 13 -27.02 -10.77 -17.66
CA THR A 13 -26.87 -11.14 -19.06
C THR A 13 -28.23 -11.07 -19.74
N TYR A 14 -28.33 -10.29 -20.82
CA TYR A 14 -29.54 -10.26 -21.64
C TYR A 14 -29.55 -11.46 -22.60
N VAL A 15 -30.67 -12.19 -22.61
CA VAL A 15 -30.88 -13.35 -23.49
C VAL A 15 -31.94 -12.98 -24.50
N LYS A 16 -31.54 -12.89 -25.78
CA LYS A 16 -32.42 -12.44 -26.87
C LYS A 16 -33.39 -13.53 -27.32
N ASP A 17 -32.93 -14.77 -27.34
CA ASP A 17 -33.66 -15.93 -27.85
C ASP A 17 -33.57 -17.11 -26.89
N TRP A 18 -34.65 -17.89 -26.76
CA TRP A 18 -34.74 -19.03 -25.83
C TRP A 18 -33.56 -20.01 -25.96
N MET A 19 -33.10 -20.27 -27.18
CA MET A 19 -32.00 -21.19 -27.43
C MET A 19 -30.66 -20.70 -26.85
N MET A 20 -30.45 -19.39 -26.70
CA MET A 20 -29.24 -18.83 -26.10
C MET A 20 -29.20 -19.01 -24.57
N LEU A 21 -30.36 -19.24 -23.94
CA LEU A 21 -30.46 -19.39 -22.48
C LEU A 21 -29.59 -20.54 -21.97
N ARG A 22 -29.54 -21.66 -22.71
CA ARG A 22 -28.74 -22.83 -22.36
C ARG A 22 -27.26 -22.49 -22.30
N GLU A 23 -26.77 -21.72 -23.26
CA GLU A 23 -25.35 -21.33 -23.34
C GLU A 23 -25.00 -20.33 -22.24
N CYS A 24 -25.88 -19.36 -21.97
CA CYS A 24 -25.71 -18.43 -20.86
C CYS A 24 -25.65 -19.17 -19.51
N LEU A 25 -26.54 -20.15 -19.29
CA LEU A 25 -26.56 -20.94 -18.05
C LEU A 25 -25.31 -21.83 -17.92
N ALA A 26 -24.92 -22.51 -19.00
CA ALA A 26 -23.70 -23.31 -19.03
C ALA A 26 -22.46 -22.45 -18.75
N GLY A 27 -22.41 -21.22 -19.28
CA GLY A 27 -21.36 -20.24 -19.00
C GLY A 27 -21.32 -19.83 -17.53
N CYS A 28 -22.46 -19.54 -16.90
CA CYS A 28 -22.53 -19.25 -15.46
C CYS A 28 -22.05 -20.43 -14.62
N LEU A 29 -22.49 -21.65 -14.93
CA LEU A 29 -22.10 -22.86 -14.20
C LEU A 29 -20.61 -23.16 -14.37
N GLY A 30 -20.10 -23.04 -15.60
CA GLY A 30 -18.67 -23.20 -15.89
C GLY A 30 -17.83 -22.17 -15.14
N ALA A 31 -18.24 -20.89 -15.14
CA ALA A 31 -17.53 -19.85 -14.40
C ALA A 31 -17.50 -20.15 -12.89
N MET A 32 -18.60 -20.62 -12.29
CA MET A 32 -18.64 -21.03 -10.89
C MET A 32 -17.70 -22.19 -10.59
N GLN A 33 -17.63 -23.20 -11.47
CA GLN A 33 -16.74 -24.35 -11.30
C GLN A 33 -15.25 -23.98 -11.34
N THR A 34 -14.90 -22.88 -12.03
CA THR A 34 -13.51 -22.39 -12.07
C THR A 34 -13.07 -21.66 -10.81
N LEU A 35 -13.99 -21.29 -9.90
CA LEU A 35 -13.65 -20.57 -8.67
C LEU A 35 -12.84 -21.46 -7.73
N SER A 36 -11.62 -21.03 -7.43
CA SER A 36 -10.71 -21.74 -6.53
C SER A 36 -10.74 -21.17 -5.11
N HIS A 37 -10.74 -19.85 -4.98
CA HIS A 37 -10.77 -19.17 -3.69
C HIS A 37 -11.73 -17.99 -3.71
N GLN A 38 -12.42 -17.77 -2.60
CA GLN A 38 -13.33 -16.64 -2.44
C GLN A 38 -12.82 -15.68 -1.38
N ASN A 39 -13.07 -14.39 -1.60
CA ASN A 39 -12.77 -13.31 -0.65
C ASN A 39 -11.31 -13.33 -0.12
N VAL A 40 -10.36 -13.54 -1.03
CA VAL A 40 -8.94 -13.60 -0.71
C VAL A 40 -8.45 -12.24 -0.24
N LYS A 41 -7.69 -12.26 0.86
CA LYS A 41 -7.12 -11.07 1.49
C LYS A 41 -5.64 -11.30 1.76
N LEU A 42 -4.82 -10.34 1.34
CA LEU A 42 -3.40 -10.30 1.60
C LEU A 42 -3.13 -9.35 2.77
N LYS A 43 -2.58 -9.89 3.86
CA LYS A 43 -2.15 -9.09 5.01
C LYS A 43 -0.66 -8.84 4.92
N LEU A 44 -0.29 -7.56 4.85
CA LEU A 44 1.08 -7.08 4.78
C LEU A 44 1.44 -6.45 6.11
N LYS A 45 2.52 -6.95 6.72
CA LYS A 45 3.05 -6.40 7.97
C LYS A 45 4.52 -6.07 7.80
N LEU A 46 4.90 -4.91 8.30
CA LEU A 46 6.30 -4.54 8.38
C LEU A 46 6.92 -5.11 9.66
N PRO A 47 8.20 -5.54 9.62
CA PRO A 47 8.91 -6.02 10.80
C PRO A 47 8.94 -4.96 11.90
N GLU A 48 8.92 -5.40 13.16
CA GLU A 48 9.10 -4.50 14.30
C GLU A 48 10.46 -3.81 14.23
N GLY A 49 10.49 -2.50 14.53
CA GLY A 49 11.71 -1.68 14.43
C GLY A 49 12.09 -1.23 13.03
N SER A 50 11.39 -1.67 11.97
CA SER A 50 11.72 -1.20 10.62
C SER A 50 11.39 0.30 10.42
N PRO A 51 12.31 1.09 9.82
CA PRO A 51 12.07 2.49 9.48
C PRO A 51 11.16 2.67 8.24
N ALA A 52 10.70 1.57 7.65
CA ALA A 52 9.84 1.56 6.48
C ALA A 52 8.37 1.87 6.84
N LYS A 53 7.65 2.49 5.90
CA LYS A 53 6.20 2.73 5.95
C LYS A 53 5.55 2.43 4.60
N PHE A 54 4.30 1.99 4.61
CA PHE A 54 3.54 1.75 3.37
C PHE A 54 3.12 3.07 2.69
N HIS A 55 3.76 3.41 1.57
CA HIS A 55 3.43 4.60 0.80
C HIS A 55 2.24 4.38 -0.14
N LYS A 56 2.30 3.37 -1.01
CA LYS A 56 1.23 3.05 -1.97
C LYS A 56 1.13 1.55 -2.16
N ILE A 57 -0.09 1.06 -2.28
CA ILE A 57 -0.37 -0.34 -2.66
C ILE A 57 -1.29 -0.26 -3.87
N SER A 58 -1.04 -1.06 -4.91
CA SER A 58 -1.81 -1.06 -6.16
C SER A 58 -2.13 -2.49 -6.59
N GLY A 59 -3.22 -2.68 -7.34
CA GLY A 59 -3.64 -3.98 -7.89
C GLY A 59 -4.69 -4.74 -7.06
N ALA A 60 -5.11 -4.19 -5.91
CA ALA A 60 -6.15 -4.77 -5.07
C ALA A 60 -7.52 -4.08 -5.28
N LEU A 61 -8.61 -4.79 -5.03
CA LEU A 61 -9.98 -4.24 -5.11
C LEU A 61 -10.23 -3.19 -4.02
N GLN A 62 -9.74 -3.47 -2.82
CA GLN A 62 -9.83 -2.59 -1.67
C GLN A 62 -8.51 -2.68 -0.89
N ILE A 63 -8.05 -1.54 -0.37
CA ILE A 63 -6.85 -1.47 0.44
C ILE A 63 -7.20 -0.75 1.73
N THR A 64 -6.88 -1.38 2.84
CA THR A 64 -7.06 -0.82 4.18
C THR A 64 -5.70 -0.70 4.83
N LYS A 65 -5.24 0.53 5.09
CA LYS A 65 -4.02 0.79 5.86
C LYS A 65 -4.39 1.04 7.31
N ARG A 66 -3.66 0.43 8.25
CA ARG A 66 -3.83 0.70 9.69
C ARG A 66 -3.20 2.05 10.04
N ALA A 67 -3.75 2.73 11.06
CA ALA A 67 -3.32 4.05 11.50
C ALA A 67 -1.81 4.13 11.86
N THR A 68 -1.21 3.01 12.26
CA THR A 68 0.23 2.89 12.56
C THR A 68 1.13 2.97 11.32
N GLY A 69 0.57 2.82 10.11
CA GLY A 69 1.32 2.79 8.85
C GLY A 69 2.20 1.55 8.63
N ARG A 70 2.15 0.59 9.57
CA ARG A 70 2.96 -0.64 9.60
C ARG A 70 2.21 -1.91 9.19
N ASP A 71 0.89 -1.85 9.14
CA ASP A 71 0.04 -2.93 8.69
C ASP A 71 -0.86 -2.44 7.55
N ALA A 72 -1.01 -3.27 6.53
CA ALA A 72 -1.96 -3.06 5.45
C ALA A 72 -2.66 -4.37 5.09
N GLU A 73 -3.93 -4.26 4.72
CA GLU A 73 -4.72 -5.36 4.17
C GLU A 73 -5.12 -5.00 2.73
N ALA A 74 -4.85 -5.90 1.79
CA ALA A 74 -5.25 -5.78 0.40
C ALA A 74 -6.26 -6.89 0.07
N ALA A 75 -7.49 -6.50 -0.25
CA ALA A 75 -8.52 -7.44 -0.67
C ALA A 75 -8.39 -7.73 -2.17
N LEU A 76 -8.14 -9.00 -2.51
CA LEU A 76 -8.00 -9.48 -3.89
C LEU A 76 -9.34 -9.96 -4.47
N GLY A 77 -10.29 -10.34 -3.60
CA GLY A 77 -11.58 -10.88 -4.02
C GLY A 77 -11.47 -12.36 -4.40
N ASP A 78 -12.21 -12.77 -5.41
CA ASP A 78 -12.25 -14.18 -5.82
C ASP A 78 -11.16 -14.47 -6.85
N LEU A 79 -10.62 -15.69 -6.78
CA LEU A 79 -9.59 -16.22 -7.68
C LEU A 79 -10.09 -17.50 -8.35
N ARG A 80 -9.86 -17.62 -9.65
CA ARG A 80 -10.13 -18.83 -10.42
C ARG A 80 -8.88 -19.70 -10.54
N PHE A 81 -9.07 -20.95 -10.93
CA PHE A 81 -7.94 -21.84 -11.21
C PHE A 81 -7.07 -21.26 -12.34
N GLY A 82 -5.77 -21.11 -12.08
CA GLY A 82 -4.82 -20.51 -13.01
C GLY A 82 -4.73 -18.98 -12.96
N ASP A 83 -5.61 -18.30 -12.22
CA ASP A 83 -5.51 -16.84 -12.04
C ASP A 83 -4.22 -16.47 -11.31
N LYS A 84 -3.55 -15.43 -11.81
CA LYS A 84 -2.43 -14.78 -11.14
C LYS A 84 -2.77 -13.31 -10.97
N ARG A 85 -2.65 -12.81 -9.74
CA ARG A 85 -2.84 -11.39 -9.42
C ARG A 85 -1.55 -10.81 -8.86
N ASP A 86 -1.07 -9.77 -9.52
CA ASP A 86 0.11 -9.03 -9.09
C ASP A 86 -0.30 -7.83 -8.23
N ILE A 87 0.42 -7.64 -7.13
CA ILE A 87 0.23 -6.50 -6.22
C ILE A 87 1.53 -5.74 -6.13
N LEU A 88 1.47 -4.43 -6.40
CA LEU A 88 2.62 -3.55 -6.28
C LEU A 88 2.58 -2.83 -4.94
N VAL A 89 3.62 -3.01 -4.13
CA VAL A 89 3.76 -2.40 -2.81
C VAL A 89 4.94 -1.44 -2.83
N GLN A 90 4.66 -0.16 -2.67
CA GLN A 90 5.65 0.90 -2.53
C GLN A 90 5.86 1.21 -1.05
N LEU A 91 7.12 1.11 -0.63
CA LEU A 91 7.58 1.40 0.71
C LEU A 91 8.40 2.69 0.69
N VAL A 92 8.28 3.50 1.73
CA VAL A 92 9.17 4.64 1.99
C VAL A 92 9.97 4.30 3.23
N ILE A 93 11.29 4.39 3.13
CA ILE A 93 12.22 4.19 4.23
C ILE A 93 12.62 5.57 4.72
N LEU A 94 12.31 5.89 5.97
CA LEU A 94 12.81 7.11 6.58
C LEU A 94 14.24 6.85 7.05
N PRO A 95 15.20 7.75 6.78
CA PRO A 95 16.54 7.61 7.35
C PRO A 95 16.43 7.66 8.89
N ASP A 96 17.13 6.75 9.56
CA ASP A 96 17.29 6.78 11.00
C ASP A 96 18.06 8.05 11.37
N ASN A 97 17.39 9.03 11.98
CA ASN A 97 18.07 10.15 12.64
C ASN A 97 18.72 9.72 13.98
N ALA A 98 18.76 8.42 14.27
CA ALA A 98 19.36 7.87 15.49
C ALA A 98 20.91 7.97 15.52
N SER A 99 21.53 8.47 14.45
CA SER A 99 22.91 8.95 14.46
C SER A 99 22.98 10.41 14.01
N GLN A 100 22.28 11.32 14.68
CA GLN A 100 22.98 12.55 15.07
C GLN A 100 24.02 12.14 16.11
N GLU A 101 25.09 11.51 15.63
CA GLU A 101 26.39 11.65 16.26
C GLU A 101 26.52 13.16 16.46
N GLN A 102 26.55 13.61 17.72
CA GLN A 102 26.99 14.96 18.03
C GLN A 102 28.30 15.10 17.25
N LEU A 103 28.25 15.81 16.13
CA LEU A 103 29.44 16.23 15.42
C LEU A 103 30.30 16.86 16.53
N PRO A 104 31.49 16.31 16.83
CA PRO A 104 32.32 16.90 17.86
C PRO A 104 32.47 18.37 17.49
N GLN A 105 32.00 19.26 18.36
CA GLN A 105 32.05 20.71 18.15
C GLN A 105 33.40 21.03 17.54
N ASP A 106 33.41 21.55 16.32
CA ASP A 106 34.64 21.80 15.60
C ASP A 106 35.52 22.67 16.50
N PRO A 107 36.73 22.22 16.88
CA PRO A 107 37.60 22.96 17.80
C PRO A 107 37.91 24.37 17.26
N TRP A 108 37.75 24.56 15.94
CA TRP A 108 37.84 25.84 15.27
C TRP A 108 36.72 26.83 15.63
N ASP A 109 35.47 26.38 15.82
CA ASP A 109 34.34 27.24 16.22
C ASP A 109 34.57 27.86 17.60
N ASN A 110 35.18 27.09 18.52
CA ASN A 110 35.55 27.57 19.84
C ASN A 110 36.69 28.61 19.79
N ILE A 111 37.66 28.43 18.88
CA ILE A 111 38.78 29.36 18.69
C ILE A 111 38.29 30.68 18.08
N VAL A 112 37.41 30.62 17.07
CA VAL A 112 36.83 31.82 16.44
C VAL A 112 35.95 32.58 17.42
N SER A 113 35.09 31.88 18.18
CA SER A 113 34.25 32.50 19.22
C SER A 113 35.09 33.18 20.32
N GLY A 114 36.24 32.60 20.69
CA GLY A 114 37.17 33.19 21.65
C GLY A 114 37.90 34.44 21.12
N LEU A 115 38.22 34.47 19.83
CA LEU A 115 38.85 35.62 19.17
C LEU A 115 37.86 36.79 18.98
N GLU A 116 36.62 36.49 18.63
CA GLU A 116 35.55 37.50 18.50
C GLU A 116 35.20 38.13 19.85
N ALA A 117 35.22 37.34 20.94
CA ALA A 117 35.01 37.86 22.30
C ALA A 117 36.12 38.83 22.78
N LEU A 118 37.31 38.74 22.21
CA LEU A 118 38.43 39.65 22.50
C LEU A 118 38.44 40.88 21.59
N GLY A 119 37.80 40.82 20.41
CA GLY A 119 37.72 41.91 19.44
C GLY A 119 36.72 43.03 19.77
N GLY A 120 35.88 42.88 20.80
CA GLY A 120 34.83 43.83 21.15
C GLY A 120 35.24 45.06 21.97
N SER A 121 36.53 45.32 22.17
CA SER A 121 37.03 46.48 22.93
C SER A 121 37.87 47.39 22.06
N GLY A 122 37.20 48.16 21.20
CA GLY A 122 37.92 49.06 20.30
C GLY A 122 37.06 49.98 19.46
N GLU A 123 36.02 50.61 20.01
CA GLU A 123 35.49 51.85 19.44
C GLU A 123 35.05 52.79 20.57
N SER A 124 35.71 53.95 20.62
CA SER A 124 35.42 55.13 21.44
C SER A 124 34.66 56.14 20.60
#